data_AF-A0A453ABD8-F1
#
_entry.id   AF-A0A453ABD8-F1
#
_cell.length_a   1.000
_cell.length_b   1.000
_cell.length_c   1.000
_cell.angle_alpha   90.00
_cell.angle_beta   90.00
_cell.angle_gamma   90.00
#
_symmetry.space_group_name_H-M   'P 1'
#
loop_
_entity.id
_entity.type
_entity.pdbx_description
1 polymer ?
#
loop_
_entity_poly.entity_id
_entity_poly.type
_entity_poly.pdbx_seq_one_letter_code
_entity_poly.pdbx_strand_id
1 'polypeptide(L)'
;MQKVIGEGVEAYDKLQNDLVTAKERLTNILQSKDRKKTLLDMVERNELNMSILTLLDENIASAKTSNQEEAVAFMEDVRSSMLKYITV
;
A
#
# COMPACT_ATOMS: atom_id res chain seq x y z
N MET A 1 26.82 23.48 -2.83
CA MET A 1 26.59 22.53 -1.71
C MET A 1 25.31 22.80 -0.91
N GLN A 2 24.65 23.97 -1.01
CA GLN A 2 23.39 24.24 -0.26
C GLN A 2 22.11 23.65 -0.88
N LYS A 3 22.05 23.42 -2.21
CA LYS A 3 20.88 22.81 -2.87
C LYS A 3 20.63 21.35 -2.47
N VAL A 4 21.71 20.58 -2.28
CA VAL A 4 21.64 19.12 -2.04
C VAL A 4 21.02 18.78 -0.69
N ILE A 5 21.18 19.66 0.32
CA ILE A 5 20.57 19.45 1.65
C ILE A 5 19.08 19.77 1.63
N GLY A 6 18.66 20.83 0.92
CA GLY A 6 17.24 21.17 0.76
C GLY A 6 16.46 20.12 -0.04
N GLU A 7 17.05 19.65 -1.15
CA GLU A 7 16.48 18.56 -1.96
C GLU A 7 16.42 17.23 -1.17
N GLY A 8 17.40 16.96 -0.30
CA GLY A 8 17.40 15.78 0.56
C GLY A 8 16.33 15.82 1.66
N VAL A 9 16.06 16.99 2.25
CA VAL A 9 14.98 17.19 3.24
C VAL A 9 13.61 17.09 2.58
N GLU A 10 13.40 17.73 1.42
CA GLU A 10 12.14 17.64 0.69
C GLU A 10 11.85 16.21 0.19
N ALA A 11 12.89 15.49 -0.26
CA ALA A 11 12.76 14.10 -0.65
C ALA A 11 12.40 13.21 0.55
N TYR A 12 13.02 13.45 1.71
CA TYR A 12 12.72 12.71 2.94
C TYR A 12 11.29 12.94 3.43
N ASP A 13 10.83 14.19 3.47
CA ASP A 13 9.46 14.55 3.87
C ASP A 13 8.41 13.95 2.93
N LYS A 14 8.69 13.93 1.61
CA LYS A 14 7.82 13.25 0.64
C LYS A 14 7.76 11.75 0.88
N LEU A 15 8.90 11.11 1.12
CA LEU A 15 8.98 9.67 1.32
C LEU A 15 8.25 9.23 2.61
N GLN A 16 8.38 10.02 3.69
CA GLN A 16 7.66 9.77 4.93
C GLN A 16 6.14 9.95 4.75
N ASN A 17 5.70 11.03 4.09
CA ASN A 17 4.28 11.26 3.81
C ASN A 17 3.68 10.17 2.91
N ASP A 18 4.44 9.71 1.91
CA ASP A 18 4.02 8.62 1.02
C ASP A 18 3.83 7.31 1.78
N LEU A 19 4.72 6.99 2.73
CA LEU A 19 4.61 5.81 3.59
C LEU A 19 3.40 5.88 4.53
N VAL A 20 3.18 7.03 5.20
CA VAL A 20 2.02 7.23 6.06
C VAL A 20 0.73 7.08 5.27
N THR A 21 0.65 7.75 4.12
CA THR A 21 -0.51 7.69 3.23
C THR A 21 -0.74 6.27 2.69
N ALA A 22 0.30 5.55 2.31
CA ALA A 22 0.19 4.18 1.84
C ALA A 22 -0.32 3.22 2.93
N LYS A 23 0.09 3.41 4.19
CA LYS A 23 -0.41 2.65 5.33
C LYS A 23 -1.89 2.92 5.61
N GLU A 24 -2.32 4.18 5.57
CA GLU A 24 -3.73 4.55 5.74
C GLU A 24 -4.60 3.95 4.64
N ARG A 25 -4.15 4.06 3.40
CA ARG A 25 -4.81 3.47 2.22
C ARG A 25 -4.90 1.95 2.33
N LEU A 26 -3.82 1.28 2.71
CA LEU A 26 -3.82 -0.18 2.92
C LEU A 26 -4.81 -0.58 4.02
N THR A 27 -4.83 0.16 5.13
CA THR A 27 -5.76 -0.08 6.24
C THR A 27 -7.21 0.02 5.78
N ASN A 28 -7.54 1.05 4.99
CA ASN A 28 -8.87 1.23 4.41
C ASN A 28 -9.26 0.05 3.50
N ILE A 29 -8.33 -0.45 2.68
CA ILE A 29 -8.57 -1.64 1.84
C ILE A 29 -8.86 -2.88 2.70
N LEU A 30 -8.04 -3.13 3.73
CA LEU A 30 -8.15 -4.33 4.58
C LEU A 30 -9.41 -4.33 5.45
N GLN A 31 -9.89 -3.15 5.88
CA GLN A 31 -11.07 -3.00 6.73
C GLN A 31 -12.38 -2.76 5.96
N SER A 32 -12.30 -2.61 4.64
CA SER A 32 -13.48 -2.33 3.83
C SER A 32 -14.47 -3.49 3.81
N LYS A 33 -15.75 -3.16 4.00
CA LYS A 33 -16.88 -4.09 3.82
C LYS A 33 -17.13 -4.43 2.35
N ASP A 34 -16.84 -3.50 1.44
CA ASP A 34 -16.95 -3.67 -0.01
C ASP A 34 -15.62 -3.30 -0.67
N ARG A 35 -14.72 -4.28 -0.69
CA ARG A 35 -13.36 -4.12 -1.25
C ARG A 35 -13.41 -3.68 -2.71
N LYS A 36 -14.36 -4.17 -3.51
CA LYS A 36 -14.42 -3.83 -4.94
C LYS A 36 -14.71 -2.35 -5.11
N LYS A 37 -15.71 -1.83 -4.40
CA LYS A 37 -16.04 -0.41 -4.43
C LYS A 37 -14.88 0.45 -3.93
N THR A 38 -14.26 0.07 -2.81
CA THR A 38 -13.10 0.80 -2.27
C THR A 38 -11.95 0.87 -3.27
N LEU A 39 -11.61 -0.24 -3.94
CA LEU A 39 -10.55 -0.25 -4.95
C LEU A 39 -10.90 0.62 -6.16
N LEU A 40 -12.16 0.60 -6.64
CA LEU A 40 -12.61 1.47 -7.73
C LEU A 40 -12.51 2.95 -7.35
N ASP A 41 -13.03 3.34 -6.16
CA ASP A 41 -12.97 4.72 -5.67
C ASP A 41 -11.51 5.21 -5.58
N MET A 42 -10.59 4.34 -5.14
CA MET A 42 -9.16 4.65 -5.05
C MET A 42 -8.49 4.77 -6.43
N VAL A 43 -8.92 4.00 -7.43
CA VAL A 43 -8.44 4.14 -8.81
C VAL A 43 -8.89 5.47 -9.41
N GLU A 44 -10.16 5.84 -9.22
CA GLU A 44 -10.70 7.12 -9.70
C GLU A 44 -9.96 8.33 -9.11
N ARG A 45 -9.48 8.20 -7.87
CA ARG A 45 -8.70 9.23 -7.18
C ARG A 45 -7.19 9.15 -7.44
N ASN A 46 -6.74 8.20 -8.25
CA ASN A 46 -5.31 7.92 -8.48
C ASN A 46 -4.53 7.64 -7.17
N GLU A 47 -5.20 6.99 -6.21
CA GLU A 47 -4.67 6.66 -4.88
C GLU A 47 -4.07 5.26 -4.82
N LEU A 48 -4.40 4.40 -5.79
CA LEU A 48 -3.83 3.06 -5.91
C LEU A 48 -2.43 3.15 -6.56
N ASN A 49 -1.39 2.70 -5.87
CA ASN A 49 -0.02 2.75 -6.37
C ASN A 49 0.83 1.56 -5.91
N MET A 50 2.04 1.45 -6.46
CA MET A 50 2.96 0.36 -6.17
C MET A 50 3.40 0.31 -4.71
N SER A 51 3.54 1.46 -4.04
CA SER A 51 3.97 1.53 -2.63
C SER A 51 2.98 0.80 -1.70
N ILE A 52 1.68 0.87 -1.96
CA ILE A 52 0.67 0.12 -1.19
C ILE A 52 0.86 -1.40 -1.41
N LEU A 53 1.16 -1.81 -2.65
CA LEU A 53 1.40 -3.22 -2.97
C LEU A 53 2.67 -3.74 -2.27
N THR A 54 3.75 -2.95 -2.24
CA THR A 54 4.99 -3.30 -1.53
C THR A 54 4.75 -3.48 -0.03
N LEU A 55 4.00 -2.57 0.61
CA LEU A 55 3.65 -2.70 2.04
C LEU A 55 2.79 -3.93 2.31
N LEU A 56 1.87 -4.27 1.40
CA LEU A 56 1.06 -5.49 1.52
C LEU A 56 1.94 -6.74 1.40
N ASP A 57 2.91 -6.75 0.48
CA ASP A 57 3.85 -7.86 0.31
C ASP A 57 4.74 -8.07 1.54
N GLU A 58 5.22 -6.99 2.16
CA GLU A 58 5.94 -7.03 3.44
C GLU A 58 5.09 -7.62 4.57
N ASN A 59 3.82 -7.20 4.67
CA ASN A 59 2.90 -7.72 5.68
C ASN A 59 2.60 -9.21 5.47
N ILE A 60 2.42 -9.65 4.22
CA ILE A 60 2.25 -11.07 3.88
C ILE A 60 3.48 -11.87 4.30
N ALA A 61 4.69 -11.37 3.99
CA ALA A 61 5.93 -12.04 4.38
C ALA A 61 6.05 -12.17 5.90
N SER A 62 5.75 -11.10 6.65
CA SER A 62 5.75 -11.10 8.12
C SER A 62 4.70 -12.05 8.73
N ALA A 63 3.50 -12.13 8.14
CA ALA A 63 2.46 -13.04 8.57
C ALA A 63 2.84 -14.52 8.29
N LYS A 64 3.51 -14.79 7.16
CA LYS A 64 4.06 -16.12 6.84
C LYS A 64 5.10 -16.54 7.86
N THR A 65 6.06 -15.68 8.21
CA THR A 65 7.08 -15.99 9.23
C THR A 65 6.48 -16.18 10.62
N SER A 66 5.30 -15.59 10.87
CA SER A 66 4.56 -15.70 12.12
C SER A 66 3.51 -16.83 12.14
N ASN A 67 3.46 -17.68 11.10
CA ASN A 67 2.49 -18.78 10.93
C ASN A 67 1.00 -18.35 11.01
N GLN A 68 0.67 -17.14 10.55
CA GLN A 68 -0.71 -16.63 10.53
C GLN A 68 -1.39 -16.95 9.19
N GLU A 69 -1.68 -18.24 8.94
CA GLU A 69 -2.15 -18.73 7.63
C GLU A 69 -3.43 -18.04 7.13
N GLU A 70 -4.41 -17.81 8.00
CA GLU A 70 -5.66 -17.13 7.64
C GLU A 70 -5.41 -15.67 7.20
N ALA A 71 -4.53 -14.96 7.92
CA ALA A 71 -4.17 -13.58 7.59
C ALA A 71 -3.41 -13.51 6.26
N VAL A 72 -2.52 -14.48 6.01
CA VAL A 72 -1.81 -14.62 4.72
C VAL A 72 -2.80 -14.82 3.59
N ALA A 73 -3.72 -15.78 3.71
CA ALA A 73 -4.72 -16.07 2.68
C ALA A 73 -5.61 -14.85 2.38
N PHE A 74 -6.06 -14.16 3.43
CA PHE A 74 -6.83 -12.92 3.26
C PHE A 74 -6.04 -11.83 2.54
N MET A 75 -4.79 -11.59 2.94
CA MET A 75 -3.95 -10.56 2.33
C MET A 75 -3.56 -10.91 0.88
N GLU A 76 -3.33 -12.18 0.54
CA GLU A 76 -3.07 -12.61 -0.84
C GLU A 76 -4.28 -12.44 -1.76
N ASP A 77 -5.51 -12.62 -1.25
CA ASP A 77 -6.74 -12.31 -2.00
C ASP A 77 -6.91 -10.81 -2.25
N VAL A 78 -6.60 -9.99 -1.23
CA VAL A 78 -6.56 -8.53 -1.35
C VAL A 78 -5.53 -8.10 -2.41
N ARG A 79 -4.32 -8.66 -2.34
CA ARG A 79 -3.24 -8.42 -3.29
C ARG A 79 -3.68 -8.73 -4.73
N SER A 80 -4.29 -9.89 -4.93
CA SER A 80 -4.80 -10.32 -6.24
C SER A 80 -5.90 -9.39 -6.77
N SER A 81 -6.70 -8.81 -5.87
CA SER A 81 -7.71 -7.82 -6.24
C SER A 81 -7.08 -6.48 -6.66
N MET A 82 -6.05 -6.01 -5.95
CA MET A 82 -5.35 -4.77 -6.27
C MET A 82 -4.63 -4.82 -7.62
N LEU A 83 -3.99 -5.96 -7.94
CA LEU A 83 -3.25 -6.15 -9.19
C LEU A 83 -4.11 -6.02 -10.46
N LYS A 84 -5.44 -6.17 -10.36
CA LYS A 84 -6.35 -5.97 -11.50
C LYS A 84 -6.46 -4.51 -11.93
N TYR A 85 -6.06 -3.59 -11.05
CA TYR A 85 -6.22 -2.16 -11.24
C TYR A 85 -4.87 -1.42 -11.38
N ILE A 86 -3.77 -2.03 -10.91
CA ILE A 86 -2.42 -1.54 -11.15
C ILE A 86 -1.98 -2.06 -12.52
N THR A 87 -2.05 -1.21 -13.54
CA THR A 87 -1.45 -1.49 -14.86
C THR A 87 0.06 -1.34 -14.81
N VAL A 88 0.78 -2.34 -15.30
CA VAL A 88 2.25 -2.37 -15.47
C VAL A 88 2.65 -1.59 -16.72
#